data_AF-A0A316Q1Q0-F1
#
_entry.id   AF-A0A316Q1Q0-F1
#
_cell.length_a   1.000
_cell.length_b   1.000
_cell.length_c   1.000
_cell.angle_alpha   90.00
_cell.angle_beta   90.00
_cell.angle_gamma   90.00
#
_symmetry.space_group_name_H-M   'P 1'
#
loop_
_entity.id
_entity.type
_entity.pdbx_description
1 polymer ?
#
loop_
_entity_poly.entity_id
_entity_poly.type
_entity_poly.pdbx_seq_one_letter_code
_entity_poly.pdbx_strand_id
1 'polypeptide(L)'
;MRCIEGRFDLDHVPVTSHAMDIPVRLKEVNRDFFCMFNVRTQKYEIHCKSQPGTTLACVLPFNELDARTIKYVRQYSQKRAEELAREIEDYNQRLDIREKAEILDKASYKCREALNYLKNNSKTDAIPQEVIDE
;
A
#
# COMPACT_ATOMS: atom_id res chain seq x y z
N MET A 1 0.04 7.25 20.47
CA MET A 1 0.83 6.24 21.21
C MET A 1 2.26 6.75 21.30
N ARG A 2 2.65 7.37 22.41
CA ARG A 2 4.03 7.90 22.57
C ARG A 2 4.90 6.76 23.08
N CYS A 3 5.72 6.21 22.21
CA CYS A 3 6.85 5.37 22.58
C CYS A 3 7.85 6.26 23.35
N ILE A 4 7.72 6.29 24.67
CA ILE A 4 8.66 6.94 25.56
C ILE A 4 9.79 5.93 25.77
N GLU A 5 11.03 6.34 25.47
CA GLU A 5 12.23 5.55 25.74
C GLU A 5 12.20 5.02 27.19
N GLY A 6 12.19 3.70 27.36
CA GLY A 6 12.46 3.06 28.65
C GLY A 6 11.32 2.26 29.30
N ARG A 7 10.11 2.21 28.75
CA ARG A 7 9.12 1.17 29.11
C ARG A 7 8.35 0.69 27.89
N PHE A 8 8.80 -0.43 27.35
CA PHE A 8 8.15 -1.19 26.29
C PHE A 8 7.76 -2.53 26.92
N ASP A 9 6.53 -2.99 26.71
CA ASP A 9 5.85 -4.16 27.33
C ASP A 9 6.77 -5.14 28.08
N LEU A 10 6.41 -5.54 29.31
CA LEU A 10 7.17 -6.36 30.30
C LEU A 10 8.21 -7.38 29.77
N ASP A 11 8.01 -7.92 28.58
CA ASP A 11 8.85 -8.92 27.93
C ASP A 11 9.86 -8.36 26.90
N HIS A 12 9.93 -7.06 26.61
CA HIS A 12 10.84 -6.48 25.61
C HIS A 12 11.91 -5.59 26.23
N VAL A 13 13.18 -5.93 26.00
CA VAL A 13 14.33 -5.18 26.50
C VAL A 13 15.02 -4.45 25.35
N PRO A 14 15.18 -3.12 25.40
CA PRO A 14 15.88 -2.38 24.35
C PRO A 14 17.37 -2.71 24.35
N VAL A 15 17.93 -2.93 23.16
CA VAL A 15 19.36 -3.21 22.97
C VAL A 15 20.03 -1.98 22.37
N THR A 16 20.73 -1.22 23.21
CA THR A 16 21.37 0.05 22.82
C THR A 16 22.84 -0.12 22.45
N SER A 17 23.56 -1.05 23.10
CA SER A 17 24.97 -1.36 22.83
C SER A 17 25.16 -2.85 22.57
N HIS A 18 26.14 -3.17 21.72
CA HIS A 18 26.49 -4.55 21.36
C HIS A 18 27.97 -4.61 20.96
N ALA A 19 28.65 -5.75 21.14
CA ALA A 19 30.07 -5.90 20.82
C ALA A 19 30.45 -5.59 19.35
N MET A 20 29.49 -5.72 18.44
CA MET A 20 29.62 -5.46 17.00
C MET A 20 28.90 -4.18 16.55
N ASP A 21 28.47 -3.35 17.50
CA ASP A 21 27.74 -2.09 17.28
C ASP A 21 26.54 -2.21 16.33
N ILE A 22 25.87 -3.37 16.36
CA ILE A 22 24.71 -3.64 15.49
C ILE A 22 23.60 -2.59 15.65
N PRO A 23 23.21 -2.17 16.88
CA PRO A 23 22.21 -1.11 17.04
C PRO A 23 22.61 0.23 16.40
N VAL A 24 23.90 0.56 16.39
CA VAL A 24 24.41 1.78 15.75
C VAL A 24 24.37 1.64 14.24
N ARG A 25 24.85 0.52 13.71
CA ARG A 25 24.87 0.22 12.27
C ARG A 25 23.46 0.09 11.67
N LEU A 26 22.47 -0.34 12.45
CA LEU A 26 21.07 -0.35 12.02
C LEU A 26 20.58 1.07 11.70
N LYS A 27 21.02 2.07 12.46
CA LYS A 27 20.67 3.49 12.22
C LYS A 27 21.27 4.05 10.94
N GLU A 28 22.37 3.47 10.45
CA GLU A 28 22.94 3.81 9.13
C GLU A 28 22.03 3.32 7.99
N VAL A 29 21.32 2.20 8.19
CA VAL A 29 20.35 1.69 7.21
C VAL A 29 19.07 2.52 7.26
N ASN A 30 18.53 2.75 8.46
CA ASN A 30 17.40 3.63 8.68
C ASN A 30 17.47 4.19 10.11
N ARG A 31 17.45 5.52 10.25
CA ARG A 31 17.57 6.21 11.54
C ARG A 31 16.46 5.85 12.53
N ASP A 32 15.30 5.43 12.04
CA ASP A 32 14.15 5.05 12.86
C ASP A 32 14.21 3.60 13.35
N PHE A 33 15.21 2.82 12.94
CA PHE A 33 15.38 1.44 13.39
C PHE A 33 16.02 1.36 14.78
N PHE A 34 15.45 0.49 15.60
CA PHE A 34 15.98 0.13 16.92
C PHE A 34 15.77 -1.35 17.20
N CYS A 35 16.68 -1.93 17.98
CA CYS A 35 16.67 -3.35 18.30
C CYS A 35 16.05 -3.58 19.68
N MET A 36 15.22 -4.60 19.79
CA MET A 36 14.66 -5.08 21.04
C MET A 36 14.91 -6.58 21.19
N PHE A 37 15.05 -7.04 22.42
CA PHE A 37 15.14 -8.45 22.76
C PHE A 37 13.85 -8.87 23.46
N ASN A 38 13.17 -9.86 22.89
CA ASN A 38 11.96 -10.43 23.45
C ASN A 38 12.33 -11.57 24.40
N VAL A 39 12.14 -11.34 25.70
CA VAL A 39 12.51 -12.27 26.78
C VAL A 39 11.69 -13.56 26.72
N ARG A 40 10.44 -13.49 26.25
CA ARG A 40 9.54 -14.65 26.16
C ARG A 40 9.90 -15.57 25.00
N THR A 41 10.20 -15.01 23.84
CA THR A 41 10.57 -15.81 22.65
C THR A 41 12.08 -16.05 22.55
N GLN A 42 12.88 -15.36 23.37
CA GLN A 42 14.34 -15.33 23.34
C GLN A 42 14.90 -14.96 21.96
N LYS A 43 14.22 -14.05 21.25
CA LYS A 43 14.62 -13.58 19.92
C LYS A 43 14.85 -12.09 19.90
N TYR A 44 15.74 -11.67 19.01
CA TYR A 44 15.93 -10.27 18.68
C TYR A 44 14.90 -9.83 17.64
N GLU A 45 14.36 -8.65 17.86
CA GLU A 45 13.33 -8.04 17.03
C GLU A 45 13.81 -6.65 16.62
N ILE A 46 13.59 -6.31 15.35
CA ILE A 46 13.88 -4.99 14.80
C ILE A 46 12.58 -4.22 14.70
N HIS A 47 12.60 -3.03 15.27
CA HIS A 47 11.47 -2.13 15.30
C HIS A 47 11.76 -0.85 14.54
N CYS A 48 10.71 -0.25 14.00
CA CYS A 48 10.74 1.00 13.25
C CYS A 48 9.79 2.01 13.90
N LYS A 49 10.33 3.18 14.27
CA LYS A 49 9.55 4.24 14.91
C LYS A 49 8.53 4.91 13.96
N SER A 50 8.85 4.99 12.68
CA SER A 50 7.99 5.63 11.67
C SER A 50 6.89 4.71 11.12
N GLN A 51 6.85 3.44 11.50
CA GLN A 51 5.83 2.51 11.05
C GLN A 51 4.48 2.78 11.75
N PRO A 52 3.39 3.02 11.00
CA PRO A 52 2.09 3.27 11.58
C PRO A 52 1.46 1.99 12.16
N GLY A 53 0.79 2.10 13.31
CA GLY A 53 0.03 1.02 13.96
C GLY A 53 0.86 0.05 14.80
N THR A 54 2.02 -0.38 14.30
CA THR A 54 2.95 -1.24 15.04
C THR A 54 4.39 -0.83 14.78
N THR A 55 5.25 -0.98 15.80
CA THR A 55 6.68 -0.72 15.65
C THR A 55 7.42 -1.95 15.15
N LEU A 56 6.86 -3.16 15.20
CA LEU A 56 7.56 -4.37 14.79
C LEU A 56 7.77 -4.38 13.27
N ALA A 57 9.03 -4.32 12.85
CA ALA A 57 9.40 -4.40 11.44
C ALA A 57 9.69 -5.85 11.05
N CYS A 58 10.62 -6.53 11.74
CA CYS A 58 10.91 -7.95 11.52
C CYS A 58 11.47 -8.65 12.76
N VAL A 59 11.20 -9.95 12.87
CA VAL A 59 11.81 -10.85 13.86
C VAL A 59 13.05 -11.47 13.23
N LEU A 60 14.17 -11.46 13.95
CA LEU A 60 15.40 -12.06 13.47
C LEU A 60 15.34 -13.59 13.61
N PRO A 61 15.77 -14.35 12.59
CA PRO A 61 15.82 -15.81 12.66
C PRO A 61 17.03 -16.33 13.45
N PHE A 62 17.90 -15.44 13.93
CA PHE A 62 19.14 -15.77 14.61
C PHE A 62 18.99 -15.54 16.12
N ASN A 63 19.71 -16.36 16.89
CA ASN A 63 19.71 -16.26 18.35
C ASN A 63 20.62 -15.13 18.86
N GLU A 64 21.51 -14.61 18.01
CA GLU A 64 22.52 -13.62 18.37
C GLU A 64 22.54 -12.46 17.36
N LEU A 65 22.96 -11.28 17.82
CA LEU A 65 23.12 -10.10 16.96
C LEU A 65 24.50 -10.10 16.31
N ASP A 66 24.55 -10.35 15.01
CA ASP A 66 25.80 -10.32 14.26
C ASP A 66 25.66 -9.54 12.93
N ALA A 67 26.70 -9.60 12.10
CA ALA A 67 26.70 -8.93 10.80
C ALA A 67 25.59 -9.43 9.84
N ARG A 68 25.07 -10.65 10.02
CA ARG A 68 23.98 -11.19 9.20
C ARG A 68 22.67 -10.44 9.45
N THR A 69 22.48 -9.89 10.66
CA THR A 69 21.35 -9.04 11.00
C THR A 69 21.21 -7.85 10.05
N ILE A 70 22.30 -7.13 9.77
CA ILE A 70 22.27 -5.98 8.86
C ILE A 70 21.89 -6.40 7.43
N LYS A 71 22.43 -7.52 6.96
CA LYS A 71 22.10 -8.07 5.64
C LYS A 71 20.62 -8.47 5.57
N TYR A 72 20.13 -9.15 6.60
CA TYR A 72 18.74 -9.59 6.70
C TYR A 72 17.77 -8.41 6.70
N VAL A 73 18.04 -7.38 7.52
CA VAL A 73 17.20 -6.17 7.58
C VAL A 73 17.15 -5.44 6.24
N ARG A 74 18.29 -5.33 5.52
CA ARG A 74 18.31 -4.74 4.18
C ARG A 74 17.46 -5.53 3.19
N GLN A 75 17.61 -6.85 3.16
CA GLN A 75 16.83 -7.73 2.28
C GLN A 75 15.34 -7.66 2.61
N TYR A 76 14.99 -7.69 3.90
CA TYR A 76 13.62 -7.57 4.36
C TYR A 76 13.00 -6.22 3.95
N SER A 77 13.74 -5.12 4.14
CA SER A 77 13.28 -3.79 3.73
C SER A 77 13.05 -3.68 2.22
N GLN A 78 13.93 -4.26 1.41
CA GLN A 78 13.77 -4.28 -0.06
C GLN A 78 12.53 -5.08 -0.45
N LYS A 79 12.40 -6.30 0.07
CA LYS A 79 11.22 -7.15 -0.18
C LYS A 79 9.93 -6.45 0.22
N ARG A 80 9.91 -5.77 1.37
CA ARG A 80 8.73 -5.04 1.84
C ARG A 80 8.39 -3.85 0.94
N ALA A 81 9.39 -3.14 0.44
CA ALA A 81 9.17 -2.06 -0.52
C ALA A 81 8.59 -2.59 -1.85
N GLU A 82 9.07 -3.73 -2.34
CA GLU A 82 8.53 -4.40 -3.53
C GLU A 82 7.09 -4.91 -3.34
N GLU A 83 6.76 -5.43 -2.16
CA GLU A 83 5.38 -5.79 -1.80
C GLU A 83 4.48 -4.56 -1.79
N LEU A 84 4.90 -3.48 -1.13
CA LEU A 84 4.13 -2.25 -1.05
C LEU A 84 3.91 -1.62 -2.44
N ALA A 85 4.93 -1.62 -3.29
CA ALA A 85 4.82 -1.12 -4.67
C ALA A 85 3.79 -1.93 -5.48
N ARG A 86 3.76 -3.27 -5.31
CA ARG A 86 2.75 -4.13 -5.93
C ARG A 86 1.35 -3.85 -5.41
N GLU A 87 1.17 -3.68 -4.10
CA GLU A 87 -0.13 -3.34 -3.52
C GLU A 87 -0.68 -2.00 -4.05
N ILE A 88 0.20 -1.00 -4.21
CA ILE A 88 -0.17 0.31 -4.81
C ILE A 88 -0.61 0.13 -6.26
N GLU A 89 0.14 -0.65 -7.04
CA GLU A 89 -0.17 -0.88 -8.45
C GLU A 89 -1.50 -1.63 -8.63
N ASP A 90 -1.72 -2.69 -7.85
CA ASP A 90 -2.98 -3.44 -7.84
C ASP A 90 -4.17 -2.53 -7.46
N TYR A 91 -3.96 -1.61 -6.52
CA TYR A 91 -4.98 -0.64 -6.12
C TYR A 91 -5.30 0.36 -7.24
N ASN A 92 -4.27 0.90 -7.90
CA ASN A 92 -4.44 1.81 -9.03
C ASN A 92 -5.16 1.13 -10.20
N GLN A 93 -4.80 -0.12 -10.54
CA GLN A 93 -5.46 -0.88 -11.58
C GLN A 93 -6.95 -1.08 -11.30
N ARG A 94 -7.31 -1.36 -10.04
CA ARG A 94 -8.72 -1.49 -9.64
C ARG A 94 -9.47 -0.17 -9.78
N LEU A 95 -8.84 0.95 -9.45
CA LEU A 95 -9.42 2.28 -9.65
C LEU A 95 -9.64 2.58 -11.13
N ASP A 96 -8.65 2.31 -11.97
CA ASP A 96 -8.73 2.51 -13.42
C ASP A 96 -9.86 1.69 -14.06
N ILE A 97 -9.99 0.42 -13.68
CA ILE A 97 -11.07 -0.44 -14.19
C ILE A 97 -12.43 0.13 -13.80
N ARG A 98 -12.59 0.57 -12.55
CA ARG A 98 -13.84 1.17 -12.06
C ARG A 98 -14.15 2.46 -12.81
N GLU A 99 -13.17 3.35 -12.94
CA GLU A 99 -13.35 4.63 -13.62
C GLU A 99 -13.72 4.42 -15.10
N LYS A 100 -13.03 3.53 -15.81
CA LYS A 100 -13.36 3.18 -17.20
C LYS A 100 -14.76 2.61 -17.34
N ALA A 101 -15.19 1.75 -16.40
CA ALA A 101 -16.55 1.21 -16.40
C ALA A 101 -17.61 2.31 -16.22
N GLU A 102 -17.38 3.25 -15.30
CA GLU A 102 -18.27 4.39 -15.09
C GLU A 102 -18.34 5.32 -16.31
N ILE A 103 -17.21 5.58 -16.97
CA ILE A 103 -17.15 6.38 -18.19
C ILE A 103 -17.93 5.68 -19.32
N LEU A 104 -17.74 4.37 -19.49
CA LEU A 104 -18.43 3.59 -20.51
C LEU A 104 -19.95 3.58 -20.29
N ASP A 105 -20.39 3.43 -19.05
CA ASP A 105 -21.82 3.45 -18.71
C ASP A 105 -22.46 4.81 -19.00
N LYS A 106 -21.79 5.90 -18.57
CA LYS A 106 -22.23 7.28 -18.88
C LYS A 106 -22.29 7.54 -20.39
N ALA A 107 -21.29 7.08 -21.14
CA ALA A 107 -21.28 7.20 -22.60
C ALA A 107 -22.44 6.43 -23.23
N SER A 108 -22.65 5.19 -22.80
CA SER A 108 -23.73 4.31 -23.28
C SER A 108 -25.10 4.91 -22.99
N TYR A 109 -25.30 5.48 -21.80
CA TYR A 109 -26.52 6.18 -21.41
C TYR A 109 -26.81 7.36 -22.36
N LYS A 110 -25.82 8.24 -22.56
CA LYS A 110 -25.97 9.42 -23.43
C LYS A 110 -26.26 9.04 -24.88
N CYS A 111 -25.55 8.04 -25.42
CA CYS A 111 -25.81 7.54 -26.78
C CYS A 111 -27.24 7.00 -26.91
N ARG A 112 -27.72 6.27 -25.91
CA ARG A 112 -29.09 5.73 -25.91
C ARG A 112 -30.14 6.82 -25.87
N GLU A 113 -29.96 7.85 -25.04
CA GLU A 113 -30.87 8.99 -25.02
C GLU A 113 -30.90 9.74 -26.35
N ALA A 114 -29.74 10.00 -26.95
CA ALA A 114 -29.65 10.64 -28.26
C ALA A 114 -30.38 9.82 -29.34
N LEU A 115 -30.19 8.49 -29.35
CA LEU A 115 -30.90 7.59 -30.27
C LEU A 115 -32.41 7.62 -30.05
N ASN A 116 -32.86 7.61 -28.79
CA ASN A 116 -34.29 7.67 -28.47
C ASN A 116 -34.92 8.99 -28.94
N TYR A 117 -34.21 10.12 -28.75
CA TYR A 117 -34.65 11.42 -29.22
C TYR A 117 -34.80 11.44 -30.75
N LEU A 118 -33.79 10.97 -31.48
CA LEU A 118 -33.83 10.88 -32.95
C LEU A 118 -34.96 9.98 -33.43
N LYS A 119 -35.12 8.80 -32.82
CA LYS A 119 -36.18 7.85 -33.19
C LYS A 119 -37.57 8.46 -33.01
N ASN A 120 -37.80 9.17 -31.92
CA ASN A 120 -39.09 9.78 -31.62
C ASN A 120 -39.40 10.97 -32.54
N ASN A 121 -38.39 11.75 -32.94
CA ASN A 121 -38.57 12.91 -33.82
C ASN A 121 -38.53 12.58 -35.32
N SER A 122 -37.93 11.45 -35.71
CA SER A 122 -37.90 11.01 -37.12
C SER A 122 -39.28 10.75 -37.74
N LYS A 123 -40.32 10.56 -36.92
CA LYS A 123 -41.71 10.40 -37.38
C LYS A 123 -42.43 11.72 -37.61
N THR A 124 -41.97 12.79 -36.97
CA THR A 124 -42.60 14.12 -37.01
C THR A 124 -42.15 14.92 -38.22
N ASP A 125 -40.97 14.59 -38.79
CA ASP A 125 -40.40 15.23 -39.97
C ASP A 125 -40.76 14.54 -41.30
N ALA A 126 -41.70 13.58 -41.28
CA ALA A 126 -42.23 13.01 -42.52
C ALA A 126 -43.02 14.09 -43.27
N ILE A 127 -42.47 14.55 -44.40
CA ILE A 127 -43.11 15.51 -45.30
C ILE A 127 -44.52 14.97 -45.66
N PRO A 128 -45.59 15.76 -45.50
CA PRO A 128 -46.93 15.35 -45.91
C PRO A 128 -46.92 14.87 -47.36
N GLN A 129 -47.53 13.70 -47.65
CA GLN A 129 -47.58 13.14 -49.00
C GLN A 129 -48.19 14.09 -50.04
N GLU A 130 -48.94 15.10 -49.60
CA GLU A 130 -49.57 16.14 -50.45
C GLU A 130 -48.58 16.97 -51.27
N VAL A 131 -47.29 16.99 -50.92
CA VAL A 131 -46.24 17.73 -51.66
C VAL A 131 -45.57 16.88 -52.76
N ILE A 132 -45.87 15.58 -52.83
CA ILE A 132 -45.19 14.62 -53.72
C ILE A 132 -45.98 14.38 -55.02
N ASP A 133 -47.25 14.78 -55.06
CA ASP A 133 -48.19 14.48 -56.16
C ASP A 133 -48.54 15.70 -57.07
N GLU A 134 -47.79 16.81 -57.00
CA GLU A 134 -47.81 17.91 -58.01
C GLU A 134 -46.67 17.77 -59.03
#